data_AF-A0A1B7NTU1-F1
#
_entry.id   AF-A0A1B7NTU1-F1
#
_cell.length_a   1.000
_cell.length_b   1.000
_cell.length_c   1.000
_cell.angle_alpha   90.00
_cell.angle_beta   90.00
_cell.angle_gamma   90.00
#
_symmetry.space_group_name_H-M   'P 1'
#
loop_
_entity.id
_entity.type
_entity.pdbx_description
1 polymer ?
#
loop_
_entity_poly.entity_id
_entity_poly.type
_entity_poly.pdbx_seq_one_letter_code
_entity_poly.pdbx_strand_id
1 'polypeptide(L)'
;MLEHGFLLKCLEMVWLDREDSKRLKRQYGNYFRLIEKGRKYSHFKLVEVLYILLTHIDLTLGGSELIRPVGRNGDLIILRKILEQQANPPVSRKIVSVFLAADPEYGLTESICKVLEEGLRASPAYLCVPFLEATLVFCQMSSDGDQITNLIDYVSKGIESINDSGGREHLAFFQSLVNVQNEKAGKDEYWFWSSVVDRIPDWGPTLLHYPDKTVRNSTLDFLRQLLFSKEYEDISDDFRQFYKKIGKDLAQACVDKLRRTYLLTTDALPAEVRAMETIALVIMHCIEVYFDENDTEDAEFIQQATAVISALEQLSVDLPEELVSGSDFPSDGWDDNSMMGSDSEVGLTGSP
;
A
#
# COMPACT_ATOMS: atom_id res chain seq x y z
N MET A 1 10.82 -29.93 21.37
CA MET A 1 9.65 -29.18 20.87
C MET A 1 9.47 -29.31 19.37
N LEU A 2 10.52 -29.08 18.56
CA LEU A 2 10.47 -29.24 17.10
C LEU A 2 10.23 -30.70 16.66
N GLU A 3 10.91 -31.66 17.29
CA GLU A 3 10.73 -33.11 17.02
C GLU A 3 9.34 -33.67 17.36
N HIS A 4 8.51 -32.92 18.08
CA HIS A 4 7.18 -33.38 18.53
C HIS A 4 6.02 -32.76 17.72
N GLY A 5 6.34 -32.16 16.56
CA GLY A 5 5.35 -31.51 15.70
C GLY A 5 4.70 -30.28 16.33
N PHE A 6 5.37 -29.60 17.28
CA PHE A 6 4.80 -28.44 17.96
C PHE A 6 4.60 -27.24 17.01
N LEU A 7 5.58 -26.97 16.14
CA LEU A 7 5.45 -25.97 15.07
C LEU A 7 4.23 -26.28 14.20
N LEU A 8 4.09 -27.54 13.79
CA LEU A 8 2.97 -27.98 12.97
C LEU A 8 1.64 -27.69 13.66
N LYS A 9 1.52 -27.99 14.96
CA LYS A 9 0.32 -27.67 15.74
C LYS A 9 0.09 -26.16 15.84
N CYS A 10 1.14 -25.35 16.02
CA CYS A 10 1.01 -23.90 16.01
C CYS A 10 0.50 -23.38 14.65
N LEU A 11 1.07 -23.85 13.55
CA LEU A 11 0.67 -23.51 12.18
C LEU A 11 -0.77 -23.95 11.89
N GLU A 12 -1.15 -25.17 12.27
CA GLU A 12 -2.51 -25.67 12.11
C GLU A 12 -3.52 -24.91 12.98
N MET A 13 -3.16 -24.50 14.19
CA MET A 13 -4.03 -23.68 15.02
C MET A 13 -4.20 -22.27 14.46
N VAL A 14 -3.12 -21.63 13.98
CA VAL A 14 -3.19 -20.35 13.25
C VAL A 14 -4.10 -20.49 12.02
N TRP A 15 -3.98 -21.60 11.29
CA TRP A 15 -4.75 -21.87 10.08
C TRP A 15 -6.23 -22.13 10.37
N LEU A 16 -6.54 -23.12 11.22
CA LEU A 16 -7.89 -23.65 11.37
C LEU A 16 -8.83 -22.75 12.18
N ASP A 17 -8.29 -21.89 13.04
CA ASP A 17 -9.10 -20.99 13.88
C ASP A 17 -9.90 -19.97 13.05
N ARG A 18 -9.44 -19.64 11.84
CA ARG A 18 -10.11 -18.68 10.95
C ARG A 18 -10.95 -19.32 9.85
N GLU A 19 -10.48 -20.41 9.24
CA GLU A 19 -11.07 -20.93 7.99
C GLU A 19 -11.98 -22.15 8.18
N ASP A 20 -11.69 -23.01 9.15
CA ASP A 20 -12.40 -24.26 9.31
C ASP A 20 -12.55 -24.62 10.79
N SER A 21 -13.46 -23.89 11.44
CA SER A 21 -13.84 -24.11 12.84
C SER A 21 -14.33 -25.53 13.09
N LYS A 22 -14.88 -26.22 12.08
CA LYS A 22 -15.30 -27.63 12.18
C LYS A 22 -14.11 -28.57 12.26
N ARG A 23 -13.09 -28.37 11.42
CA ARG A 23 -11.83 -29.13 11.48
C ARG A 23 -11.02 -28.76 12.72
N LEU A 24 -11.00 -27.48 13.13
CA LEU A 24 -10.41 -27.05 14.40
C LEU A 24 -11.06 -27.79 15.58
N LYS A 25 -12.39 -27.83 15.65
CA LYS A 25 -13.12 -28.55 16.71
C LYS A 25 -12.81 -30.05 16.70
N ARG A 26 -12.64 -30.65 15.52
CA ARG A 26 -12.33 -32.09 15.37
C ARG A 26 -10.89 -32.42 15.79
N GLN A 27 -9.92 -31.63 15.37
CA GLN A 27 -8.49 -31.90 15.60
C GLN A 27 -8.00 -31.35 16.95
N TYR A 28 -8.54 -30.21 17.37
CA TYR A 28 -8.12 -29.44 18.54
C TYR A 28 -9.28 -29.15 19.49
N GLY A 29 -10.12 -30.15 19.78
CA GLY A 29 -11.35 -29.98 20.58
C GLY A 29 -11.15 -29.40 21.99
N ASN A 30 -9.97 -29.59 22.61
CA ASN A 30 -9.62 -28.94 23.88
C ASN A 30 -9.41 -27.43 23.71
N TYR A 31 -8.69 -27.03 22.66
CA TYR A 31 -8.51 -25.62 22.32
C TYR A 31 -9.84 -24.97 21.94
N PHE A 32 -10.63 -25.62 21.09
CA PHE A 32 -11.94 -25.12 20.67
C PHE A 32 -12.87 -24.86 21.86
N ARG A 33 -12.87 -25.76 22.86
CA ARG A 33 -13.62 -25.57 24.11
C ARG A 33 -13.12 -24.39 24.95
N LEU A 34 -11.83 -24.04 24.88
CA LEU A 34 -11.29 -22.85 25.53
C LEU A 34 -11.75 -21.57 24.80
N ILE A 35 -11.75 -21.59 23.48
CA ILE A 35 -12.30 -20.50 22.65
C ILE A 35 -13.79 -20.28 22.96
N GLU A 36 -14.61 -21.35 22.99
CA GLU A 36 -16.05 -21.29 23.34
C GLU A 36 -16.27 -20.69 24.74
N LYS A 37 -15.30 -20.82 25.65
CA LYS A 37 -15.31 -20.22 27.00
C LYS A 37 -14.73 -18.81 27.07
N GLY A 38 -14.48 -18.16 25.93
CA GLY A 38 -13.88 -16.83 25.84
C GLY A 38 -12.37 -16.79 26.11
N ARG A 39 -11.71 -17.94 26.31
CA ARG A 39 -10.26 -18.03 26.58
C ARG A 39 -9.52 -18.26 25.27
N LYS A 40 -9.41 -17.21 24.46
CA LYS A 40 -8.64 -17.22 23.21
C LYS A 40 -7.14 -17.07 23.49
N TYR A 41 -6.29 -17.80 22.76
CA TYR A 41 -4.86 -17.49 22.78
C TYR A 41 -4.63 -16.14 22.11
N SER A 42 -3.63 -15.42 22.59
CA SER A 42 -3.18 -14.22 21.91
C SER A 42 -2.52 -14.62 20.60
N HIS A 43 -3.18 -14.37 19.46
CA HIS A 43 -2.56 -14.57 18.14
C HIS A 43 -1.28 -13.75 18.01
N PHE A 44 -1.22 -12.58 18.65
CA PHE A 44 -0.01 -11.77 18.73
C PHE A 44 1.18 -12.56 19.32
N LYS A 45 0.96 -13.26 20.44
CA LYS A 45 1.98 -14.14 21.06
C LYS A 45 2.22 -15.43 20.29
N LEU A 46 1.21 -15.96 19.62
CA LEU A 46 1.37 -17.15 18.77
C LEU A 46 2.28 -16.85 17.56
N VAL A 47 2.16 -15.66 16.95
CA VAL A 47 3.05 -15.22 15.87
C VAL A 47 4.48 -14.97 16.37
N GLU A 48 4.67 -14.45 17.58
CA GLU A 48 6.01 -14.36 18.21
C GLU A 48 6.66 -15.75 18.39
N VAL A 49 5.90 -16.71 18.92
CA VAL A 49 6.40 -18.08 19.09
C VAL A 49 6.70 -18.71 17.73
N LEU A 50 5.84 -18.49 16.74
CA LEU A 50 6.05 -18.99 15.38
C LEU A 50 7.35 -18.43 14.79
N TYR A 51 7.59 -17.12 14.91
CA TYR A 51 8.83 -16.50 14.47
C TYR A 51 10.05 -17.15 15.13
N ILE A 52 10.05 -17.29 16.46
CA ILE A 52 11.16 -17.93 17.18
C ILE A 52 11.39 -19.36 16.67
N LEU A 53 10.33 -20.14 16.49
CA LEU A 53 10.46 -21.51 15.98
C LEU A 53 11.04 -21.51 14.56
N LEU A 54 10.55 -20.65 13.66
CA LEU A 54 11.05 -20.55 12.29
C LEU A 54 12.54 -20.18 12.22
N THR A 55 13.05 -19.35 13.15
CA THR A 55 14.49 -19.03 13.22
C THR A 55 15.37 -20.20 13.69
N HIS A 56 14.78 -21.23 14.27
CA HIS A 56 15.49 -22.41 14.78
C HIS A 56 15.18 -23.69 14.00
N ILE A 57 14.38 -23.59 12.94
CA ILE A 57 14.08 -24.72 12.05
C ILE A 57 14.98 -24.61 10.85
N ASP A 58 15.64 -25.74 10.57
CA ASP A 58 16.28 -25.92 9.29
C ASP A 58 15.21 -26.18 8.21
N LEU A 59 15.01 -25.18 7.34
CA LEU A 59 14.10 -25.29 6.21
C LEU A 59 14.63 -26.29 5.14
N THR A 60 15.89 -26.77 5.24
CA THR A 60 16.46 -27.83 4.37
C THR A 60 15.87 -29.22 4.62
N LEU A 61 15.42 -29.52 5.84
CA LEU A 61 15.03 -30.89 6.18
C LEU A 61 13.69 -31.21 5.49
N GLY A 62 13.72 -32.17 4.55
CA GLY A 62 12.63 -32.56 3.63
C GLY A 62 11.35 -33.13 4.26
N GLY A 63 11.02 -32.76 5.49
CA GLY A 63 9.79 -33.12 6.21
C GLY A 63 8.80 -31.97 6.37
N SER A 64 8.92 -30.87 5.60
CA SER A 64 8.16 -29.64 5.84
C SER A 64 7.18 -29.25 4.71
N GLU A 65 6.42 -30.20 4.16
CA GLU A 65 5.25 -29.93 3.29
C GLU A 65 4.27 -28.91 3.92
N LEU A 66 4.28 -28.83 5.25
CA LEU A 66 3.48 -27.92 6.06
C LEU A 66 4.14 -26.58 6.37
N ILE A 67 5.39 -26.30 5.99
CA ILE A 67 6.00 -24.94 6.06
C ILE A 67 6.06 -24.30 4.66
N ARG A 68 6.13 -25.15 3.63
CA ARG A 68 6.09 -24.77 2.21
C ARG A 68 4.84 -25.31 1.48
N PRO A 69 3.62 -25.21 2.03
CA PRO A 69 2.46 -25.52 1.23
C PRO A 69 2.37 -24.45 0.14
N VAL A 70 2.71 -24.86 -1.08
CA VAL A 70 2.60 -24.03 -2.27
C VAL A 70 1.17 -24.17 -2.78
N GLY A 71 0.48 -23.04 -2.91
CA GLY A 71 -0.87 -23.00 -3.45
C GLY A 71 -0.89 -23.36 -4.93
N ARG A 72 -2.10 -23.45 -5.49
CA ARG A 72 -2.27 -23.76 -6.92
C ARG A 72 -1.63 -22.74 -7.85
N ASN A 73 -1.41 -21.52 -7.35
CA ASN A 73 -0.84 -20.41 -8.07
C ASN A 73 0.67 -20.24 -7.81
N GLY A 74 1.30 -21.18 -7.08
CA GLY A 74 2.73 -21.11 -6.78
C GLY A 74 3.08 -20.30 -5.53
N ASP A 75 2.10 -19.83 -4.77
CA ASP A 75 2.28 -18.95 -3.61
C ASP A 75 2.53 -19.71 -2.29
N LEU A 76 3.35 -19.14 -1.39
CA LEU A 76 3.53 -19.67 -0.04
C LEU A 76 2.30 -19.39 0.83
N ILE A 77 1.42 -20.38 0.97
CA ILE A 77 0.13 -20.25 1.67
C ILE A 77 0.33 -19.75 3.11
N ILE A 78 1.37 -20.20 3.80
CA ILE A 78 1.62 -19.79 5.19
C ILE A 78 2.03 -18.34 5.28
N LEU A 79 2.94 -17.90 4.41
CA LEU A 79 3.40 -16.52 4.39
C LEU A 79 2.22 -15.58 4.11
N ARG A 80 1.39 -15.91 3.11
CA ARG A 80 0.15 -15.19 2.80
C ARG A 80 -0.72 -15.04 4.04
N LYS A 81 -1.05 -16.14 4.71
CA LYS A 81 -1.96 -16.12 5.87
C LYS A 81 -1.41 -15.29 7.03
N ILE A 82 -0.10 -15.38 7.30
CA ILE A 82 0.56 -14.58 8.35
C ILE A 82 0.41 -13.08 8.05
N LEU A 83 0.55 -12.69 6.78
CA LEU A 83 0.35 -11.32 6.33
C LEU A 83 -1.13 -10.89 6.40
N GLU A 84 -2.06 -11.71 5.93
CA GLU A 84 -3.51 -11.42 5.97
C GLU A 84 -4.09 -11.37 7.39
N GLN A 85 -3.49 -12.10 8.33
CA GLN A 85 -3.98 -12.13 9.71
C GLN A 85 -3.66 -10.84 10.47
N GLN A 86 -2.55 -10.17 10.13
CA GLN A 86 -2.09 -8.95 10.82
C GLN A 86 -2.05 -9.04 12.36
N ALA A 87 -1.90 -10.26 12.90
CA ALA A 87 -1.96 -10.46 14.36
C ALA A 87 -0.77 -9.80 15.10
N ASN A 88 0.38 -9.67 14.44
CA ASN A 88 1.55 -8.98 14.95
C ASN A 88 2.41 -8.45 13.76
N PRO A 89 2.06 -7.29 13.17
CA PRO A 89 2.68 -6.82 11.93
C PRO A 89 4.22 -6.70 12.01
N PRO A 90 4.82 -6.16 13.09
CA PRO A 90 6.27 -6.12 13.24
C PRO A 90 6.93 -7.51 13.18
N VAL A 91 6.30 -8.53 13.76
CA VAL A 91 6.84 -9.90 13.74
C VAL A 91 6.56 -10.58 12.40
N SER A 92 5.42 -10.33 11.77
CA SER A 92 5.12 -10.82 10.41
C SER A 92 6.19 -10.38 9.42
N ARG A 93 6.67 -9.12 9.49
CA ARG A 93 7.80 -8.64 8.66
C ARG A 93 9.09 -9.39 8.93
N LYS A 94 9.40 -9.71 10.20
CA LYS A 94 10.58 -10.53 10.55
C LYS A 94 10.45 -11.95 10.01
N ILE A 95 9.24 -12.50 9.95
CA ILE A 95 8.99 -13.81 9.35
C ILE A 95 9.29 -13.76 7.84
N VAL A 96 8.86 -12.71 7.13
CA VAL A 96 9.24 -12.50 5.71
C VAL A 96 10.76 -12.53 5.55
N SER A 97 11.50 -11.83 6.42
CA SER A 97 12.97 -11.86 6.42
C SER A 97 13.56 -13.26 6.59
N VAL A 98 12.94 -14.13 7.41
CA VAL A 98 13.38 -15.52 7.58
C VAL A 98 13.20 -16.31 6.29
N PHE A 99 12.06 -16.17 5.61
CA PHE A 99 11.83 -16.83 4.32
C PHE A 99 12.80 -16.34 3.22
N LEU A 100 13.11 -15.05 3.20
CA LEU A 100 14.06 -14.46 2.24
C LEU A 100 15.51 -14.85 2.52
N ALA A 101 15.91 -14.91 3.79
CA ALA A 101 17.26 -15.35 4.17
C ALA A 101 17.52 -16.82 3.82
N ALA A 102 16.46 -17.59 3.60
CA ALA A 102 16.52 -18.97 3.17
C ALA A 102 16.76 -19.08 1.64
N ASP A 103 16.51 -18.02 0.86
CA ASP A 103 16.79 -17.96 -0.58
C ASP A 103 18.27 -17.56 -0.83
N PRO A 104 18.96 -18.09 -1.87
CA PRO A 104 18.50 -18.94 -2.96
C PRO A 104 18.45 -20.44 -2.66
N GLU A 105 18.92 -20.89 -1.49
CA GLU A 105 19.10 -22.32 -1.18
C GLU A 105 17.82 -23.15 -1.34
N TYR A 106 16.64 -22.54 -1.15
CA TYR A 106 15.34 -23.22 -1.25
C TYR A 106 14.47 -22.78 -2.44
N GLY A 107 14.95 -21.86 -3.30
CA GLY A 107 14.19 -21.36 -4.44
C GLY A 107 12.81 -20.81 -4.07
N LEU A 108 12.72 -20.02 -2.99
CA LEU A 108 11.47 -19.50 -2.45
C LEU A 108 11.09 -18.15 -3.08
N THR A 109 12.04 -17.47 -3.73
CA THR A 109 11.82 -16.13 -4.29
C THR A 109 10.57 -16.04 -5.16
N GLU A 110 10.37 -16.96 -6.11
CA GLU A 110 9.19 -16.93 -6.99
C GLU A 110 7.88 -17.08 -6.19
N SER A 111 7.85 -18.01 -5.24
CA SER A 111 6.67 -18.22 -4.40
C SER A 111 6.40 -17.07 -3.43
N ILE A 112 7.44 -16.37 -2.96
CA ILE A 112 7.31 -15.14 -2.17
C ILE A 112 6.76 -14.03 -3.05
N CYS A 113 7.29 -13.83 -4.26
CA CYS A 113 6.78 -12.86 -5.23
C CYS A 113 5.29 -13.11 -5.50
N LYS A 114 4.86 -14.36 -5.71
CA LYS A 114 3.44 -14.70 -5.91
C LYS A 114 2.55 -14.33 -4.73
N VAL A 115 3.03 -14.51 -3.49
CA VAL A 115 2.31 -14.06 -2.28
C VAL A 115 2.14 -12.53 -2.30
N LEU A 116 3.21 -11.81 -2.62
CA LEU A 116 3.20 -10.35 -2.67
C LEU A 116 2.29 -9.84 -3.78
N GLU A 117 2.45 -10.31 -5.02
CA GLU A 117 1.63 -9.93 -6.18
C GLU A 117 0.13 -10.10 -5.90
N GLU A 118 -0.29 -11.26 -5.41
CA GLU A 118 -1.71 -11.51 -5.13
C GLU A 118 -2.24 -10.63 -3.98
N GLY A 119 -1.44 -10.42 -2.93
CA GLY A 119 -1.83 -9.58 -1.81
C GLY A 119 -1.82 -8.07 -2.12
N LEU A 120 -0.96 -7.62 -3.03
CA LEU A 120 -0.91 -6.26 -3.55
C LEU A 120 -2.14 -5.91 -4.42
N ARG A 121 -2.93 -6.91 -4.81
CA ARG A 121 -4.23 -6.75 -5.47
C ARG A 121 -5.41 -7.12 -4.58
N ALA A 122 -5.19 -7.23 -3.27
CA ALA A 122 -6.27 -7.50 -2.34
C ALA A 122 -7.36 -6.42 -2.42
N SER A 123 -8.62 -6.87 -2.43
CA SER A 123 -9.79 -5.99 -2.45
C SER A 123 -10.64 -6.23 -1.20
N PRO A 124 -11.02 -5.18 -0.45
CA PRO A 124 -10.74 -3.76 -0.72
C PRO A 124 -9.28 -3.36 -0.52
N ALA A 125 -8.83 -2.26 -1.15
CA ALA A 125 -7.40 -1.95 -1.30
C ALA A 125 -6.66 -1.72 0.03
N TYR A 126 -7.33 -1.34 1.12
CA TYR A 126 -6.71 -1.26 2.45
C TYR A 126 -6.16 -2.61 2.96
N LEU A 127 -6.58 -3.74 2.38
CA LEU A 127 -6.05 -5.06 2.73
C LEU A 127 -4.64 -5.31 2.18
N CYS A 128 -4.15 -4.49 1.25
CA CYS A 128 -2.83 -4.67 0.64
C CYS A 128 -1.68 -4.21 1.55
N VAL A 129 -1.94 -3.45 2.61
CA VAL A 129 -0.94 -2.87 3.53
C VAL A 129 0.10 -3.88 4.04
N PRO A 130 -0.29 -5.06 4.57
CA PRO A 130 0.65 -6.14 4.89
C PRO A 130 1.68 -6.44 3.81
N PHE A 131 1.22 -6.41 2.57
CA PHE A 131 1.97 -6.84 1.40
C PHE A 131 2.83 -5.72 0.86
N LEU A 132 2.40 -4.46 0.95
CA LEU A 132 3.27 -3.29 0.72
C LEU A 132 4.46 -3.31 1.68
N GLU A 133 4.20 -3.51 2.98
CA GLU A 133 5.26 -3.62 3.98
C GLU A 133 6.19 -4.82 3.75
N ALA A 134 5.64 -5.98 3.42
CA ALA A 134 6.44 -7.17 3.09
C ALA A 134 7.24 -6.98 1.81
N THR A 135 6.73 -6.22 0.83
CA THR A 135 7.45 -5.86 -0.39
C THR A 135 8.65 -4.95 -0.09
N LEU A 136 8.55 -4.04 0.88
CA LEU A 136 9.72 -3.27 1.34
C LEU A 136 10.79 -4.18 1.96
N VAL A 137 10.39 -5.18 2.75
CA VAL A 137 11.33 -6.19 3.29
C VAL A 137 11.98 -7.00 2.15
N PHE A 138 11.21 -7.36 1.12
CA PHE A 138 11.73 -7.99 -0.09
C PHE A 138 12.78 -7.12 -0.78
N CYS A 139 12.47 -5.85 -1.01
CA CYS A 139 13.37 -4.88 -1.62
C CYS A 139 14.66 -4.70 -0.81
N GLN A 140 14.60 -4.78 0.52
CA GLN A 140 15.77 -4.65 1.39
C GLN A 140 16.70 -5.88 1.40
N MET A 141 16.16 -7.08 1.12
CA MET A 141 16.87 -8.34 1.40
C MET A 141 17.16 -9.21 0.19
N SER A 142 16.38 -9.09 -0.88
CA SER A 142 16.54 -9.90 -2.09
C SER A 142 17.81 -9.51 -2.85
N SER A 143 18.51 -10.50 -3.42
CA SER A 143 19.62 -10.25 -4.35
C SER A 143 19.17 -10.15 -5.81
N ASP A 144 17.91 -10.47 -6.10
CA ASP A 144 17.36 -10.48 -7.46
C ASP A 144 16.80 -9.10 -7.82
N GLY A 145 17.63 -8.29 -8.49
CA GLY A 145 17.27 -6.94 -8.94
C GLY A 145 16.11 -6.90 -9.95
N ASP A 146 15.93 -7.95 -10.76
CA ASP A 146 14.85 -8.00 -11.75
C ASP A 146 13.51 -8.25 -11.06
N GLN A 147 13.47 -9.18 -10.10
CA GLN A 147 12.27 -9.41 -9.27
C GLN A 147 11.91 -8.20 -8.41
N ILE A 148 12.89 -7.50 -7.85
CA ILE A 148 12.66 -6.23 -7.14
C ILE A 148 12.01 -5.21 -8.09
N THR A 149 12.59 -5.02 -9.28
CA THR A 149 12.06 -4.07 -10.27
C THR A 149 10.63 -4.42 -10.69
N ASN A 150 10.36 -5.72 -10.90
CA ASN A 150 9.03 -6.21 -11.26
C ASN A 150 8.00 -5.95 -10.16
N LEU A 151 8.34 -6.15 -8.88
CA LEU A 151 7.42 -5.86 -7.77
C LEU A 151 7.17 -4.36 -7.61
N ILE A 152 8.19 -3.51 -7.77
CA ILE A 152 8.00 -2.05 -7.74
C ILE A 152 7.06 -1.62 -8.87
N ASP A 153 7.31 -2.12 -10.08
CA ASP A 153 6.45 -1.90 -11.25
C ASP A 153 5.01 -2.36 -11.02
N TYR A 154 4.85 -3.54 -10.40
CA TYR A 154 3.57 -4.11 -10.06
C TYR A 154 2.78 -3.25 -9.07
N VAL A 155 3.44 -2.68 -8.06
CA VAL A 155 2.82 -1.72 -7.13
C VAL A 155 2.44 -0.44 -7.87
N SER A 156 3.36 0.16 -8.64
CA SER A 156 3.14 1.41 -9.37
C SER A 156 1.95 1.33 -10.33
N LYS A 157 1.87 0.30 -11.17
CA LYS A 157 0.76 0.14 -12.13
C LYS A 157 -0.55 -0.26 -11.45
N GLY A 158 -0.48 -0.87 -10.27
CA GLY A 158 -1.65 -1.32 -9.53
C GLY A 158 -2.49 -0.23 -8.90
N ILE A 159 -1.86 0.91 -8.67
CA ILE A 159 -2.44 1.99 -7.90
C ILE A 159 -3.70 2.57 -8.54
N GLU A 160 -3.85 2.46 -9.87
CA GLU A 160 -5.07 2.87 -10.58
C GLU A 160 -6.32 2.14 -10.05
N SER A 161 -6.16 0.94 -9.48
CA SER A 161 -7.27 0.11 -8.97
C SER A 161 -7.65 0.33 -7.50
N ILE A 162 -6.98 1.24 -6.78
CA ILE A 162 -7.18 1.39 -5.32
C ILE A 162 -8.47 2.15 -4.96
N ASN A 163 -9.08 2.82 -5.94
CA ASN A 163 -10.27 3.66 -5.80
C ASN A 163 -10.09 4.73 -4.70
N ASP A 164 -10.90 4.65 -3.65
CA ASP A 164 -10.96 5.57 -2.51
C ASP A 164 -10.27 5.03 -1.23
N SER A 165 -9.62 3.86 -1.30
CA SER A 165 -8.93 3.25 -0.16
C SER A 165 -7.43 3.00 -0.43
N GLY A 166 -6.58 3.11 0.58
CA GLY A 166 -5.16 2.76 0.48
C GLY A 166 -4.20 3.84 -0.04
N GLY A 167 -4.66 5.06 -0.35
CA GLY A 167 -3.81 6.11 -0.91
C GLY A 167 -2.65 6.54 0.00
N ARG A 168 -2.88 6.62 1.32
CA ARG A 168 -1.83 6.96 2.29
C ARG A 168 -0.75 5.89 2.34
N GLU A 169 -1.15 4.63 2.33
CA GLU A 169 -0.26 3.49 2.48
C GLU A 169 0.58 3.25 1.21
N HIS A 170 0.02 3.49 0.02
CA HIS A 170 0.80 3.49 -1.23
C HIS A 170 1.79 4.66 -1.28
N LEU A 171 1.39 5.87 -0.87
CA LEU A 171 2.33 6.99 -0.81
C LEU A 171 3.49 6.70 0.17
N ALA A 172 3.17 6.18 1.35
CA ALA A 172 4.17 5.78 2.35
C ALA A 172 5.11 4.69 1.83
N PHE A 173 4.62 3.77 1.00
CA PHE A 173 5.45 2.77 0.32
C PHE A 173 6.51 3.43 -0.56
N PHE A 174 6.15 4.34 -1.47
CA PHE A 174 7.13 5.01 -2.33
C PHE A 174 8.10 5.91 -1.55
N GLN A 175 7.61 6.62 -0.53
CA GLN A 175 8.45 7.41 0.37
C GLN A 175 9.45 6.55 1.14
N SER A 176 9.07 5.34 1.54
CA SER A 176 9.98 4.41 2.19
C SER A 176 10.97 3.80 1.20
N LEU A 177 10.51 3.50 -0.02
CA LEU A 177 11.28 2.82 -1.05
C LEU A 177 12.51 3.62 -1.48
N VAL A 178 12.39 4.95 -1.64
CA VAL A 178 13.55 5.80 -1.99
C VAL A 178 14.66 5.83 -0.93
N ASN A 179 14.37 5.36 0.29
CA ASN A 179 15.31 5.28 1.40
C ASN A 179 15.79 3.84 1.67
N VAL A 180 15.40 2.87 0.85
CA VAL A 180 15.82 1.47 1.00
C VAL A 180 17.30 1.33 0.66
N GLN A 181 18.01 0.58 1.51
CA GLN A 181 19.38 0.15 1.28
C GLN A 181 19.38 -1.36 1.06
N ASN A 182 20.05 -1.81 0.00
CA ASN A 182 20.22 -3.23 -0.30
C ASN A 182 21.54 -3.48 -1.05
N GLU A 183 22.59 -3.84 -0.31
CA GLU A 183 23.91 -4.14 -0.87
C GLU A 183 23.92 -5.45 -1.68
N LYS A 184 22.97 -6.37 -1.42
CA LYS A 184 22.94 -7.69 -2.07
C LYS A 184 22.47 -7.65 -3.52
N ALA A 185 21.72 -6.61 -3.91
CA ALA A 185 21.22 -6.44 -5.27
C ALA A 185 22.32 -6.03 -6.28
N GLY A 186 23.51 -5.62 -5.79
CA GLY A 186 24.61 -5.18 -6.66
C GLY A 186 24.28 -3.92 -7.48
N LYS A 187 23.42 -3.06 -6.95
CA LYS A 187 22.98 -1.79 -7.57
C LYS A 187 23.56 -0.59 -6.83
N ASP A 188 23.61 0.56 -7.49
CA ASP A 188 24.07 1.80 -6.87
C ASP A 188 23.04 2.36 -5.87
N GLU A 189 23.48 3.30 -5.04
CA GLU A 189 22.66 3.92 -3.98
C GLU A 189 21.46 4.73 -4.51
N TYR A 190 21.49 5.15 -5.78
CA TYR A 190 20.41 5.91 -6.41
C TYR A 190 19.39 5.00 -7.09
N TRP A 191 19.63 3.70 -7.20
CA TRP A 191 18.78 2.79 -7.96
C TRP A 191 17.33 2.72 -7.46
N PHE A 192 17.10 2.70 -6.14
CA PHE A 192 15.73 2.74 -5.61
C PHE A 192 15.06 4.08 -5.86
N TRP A 193 15.82 5.17 -5.71
CA TRP A 193 15.34 6.51 -6.01
C TRP A 193 14.93 6.62 -7.49
N SER A 194 15.79 6.17 -8.42
CA SER A 194 15.48 6.20 -9.86
C SER A 194 14.31 5.29 -10.20
N SER A 195 14.23 4.11 -9.59
CA SER A 195 13.12 3.16 -9.78
C SER A 195 11.76 3.73 -9.39
N VAL A 196 11.71 4.59 -8.38
CA VAL A 196 10.48 5.31 -7.97
C VAL A 196 10.19 6.47 -8.92
N VAL A 197 11.21 7.25 -9.28
CA VAL A 197 11.09 8.44 -10.14
C VAL A 197 10.64 8.06 -11.54
N ASP A 198 11.23 7.01 -12.11
CA ASP A 198 10.86 6.47 -13.43
C ASP A 198 9.39 6.08 -13.55
N ARG A 199 8.76 5.76 -12.41
CA ARG A 199 7.37 5.30 -12.33
C ARG A 199 6.42 6.38 -11.83
N ILE A 200 6.88 7.60 -11.59
CA ILE A 200 6.02 8.74 -11.24
C ILE A 200 4.79 8.84 -12.16
N PRO A 201 4.90 8.68 -13.49
CA PRO A 201 3.73 8.70 -14.37
C PRO A 201 2.69 7.61 -14.09
N ASP A 202 3.10 6.45 -13.57
CA ASP A 202 2.20 5.33 -13.25
C ASP A 202 1.43 5.58 -11.95
N TRP A 203 2.08 6.18 -10.93
CA TRP A 203 1.49 6.33 -9.59
C TRP A 203 1.07 7.74 -9.20
N GLY A 204 1.74 8.76 -9.71
CA GLY A 204 1.51 10.18 -9.40
C GLY A 204 0.08 10.63 -9.72
N PRO A 205 -0.43 10.45 -10.96
CA PRO A 205 -1.74 10.95 -11.35
C PRO A 205 -2.89 10.46 -10.46
N THR A 206 -2.87 9.17 -10.08
CA THR A 206 -3.92 8.61 -9.23
C THR A 206 -3.88 9.19 -7.81
N LEU A 207 -2.69 9.38 -7.23
CA LEU A 207 -2.57 9.97 -5.89
C LEU A 207 -2.82 11.48 -5.88
N LEU A 208 -2.48 12.20 -6.96
CA LEU A 208 -2.78 13.62 -7.14
C LEU A 208 -4.27 13.91 -7.31
N HIS A 209 -5.04 12.93 -7.80
CA HIS A 209 -6.50 13.01 -7.93
C HIS A 209 -7.22 12.22 -6.81
N TYR A 210 -6.52 11.82 -5.75
CA TYR A 210 -7.09 10.99 -4.71
C TYR A 210 -8.13 11.76 -3.86
N PRO A 211 -9.23 11.15 -3.36
CA PRO A 211 -10.27 11.88 -2.63
C PRO A 211 -9.79 12.60 -1.36
N ASP A 212 -8.87 12.00 -0.62
CA ASP A 212 -8.27 12.60 0.59
C ASP A 212 -7.28 13.72 0.21
N LYS A 213 -7.59 14.95 0.63
CA LYS A 213 -6.76 16.14 0.43
C LYS A 213 -5.35 15.99 1.01
N THR A 214 -5.21 15.28 2.12
CA THR A 214 -3.91 15.03 2.77
C THR A 214 -3.02 14.19 1.87
N VAL A 215 -3.59 13.17 1.20
CA VAL A 215 -2.87 12.34 0.23
C VAL A 215 -2.42 13.17 -0.97
N ARG A 216 -3.32 13.99 -1.54
CA ARG A 216 -2.98 14.85 -2.68
C ARG A 216 -1.84 15.81 -2.35
N ASN A 217 -1.94 16.53 -1.24
CA ASN A 217 -0.92 17.49 -0.82
C ASN A 217 0.43 16.82 -0.53
N SER A 218 0.40 15.70 0.21
CA SER A 218 1.62 14.94 0.51
C SER A 218 2.27 14.36 -0.74
N THR A 219 1.47 13.99 -1.75
CA THR A 219 1.96 13.55 -3.06
C THR A 219 2.64 14.69 -3.79
N LEU A 220 2.02 15.88 -3.84
CA LEU A 220 2.63 17.06 -4.44
C LEU A 220 3.97 17.42 -3.76
N ASP A 221 4.02 17.39 -2.43
CA ASP A 221 5.26 17.67 -1.69
C ASP A 221 6.35 16.62 -1.96
N PHE A 222 5.96 15.36 -2.13
CA PHE A 222 6.91 14.32 -2.51
C PHE A 222 7.41 14.47 -3.95
N LEU A 223 6.54 14.84 -4.90
CA LEU A 223 6.95 15.16 -6.27
C LEU A 223 7.88 16.38 -6.32
N ARG A 224 7.68 17.37 -5.45
CA ARG A 224 8.64 18.48 -5.31
C ARG A 224 10.02 17.94 -4.96
N GLN A 225 10.12 17.12 -3.92
CA GLN A 225 11.39 16.53 -3.48
C GLN A 225 12.07 15.66 -4.53
N LEU A 226 11.30 14.88 -5.30
CA LEU A 226 11.83 13.93 -6.26
C LEU A 226 12.14 14.55 -7.63
N LEU A 227 11.26 15.40 -8.15
CA LEU A 227 11.23 15.81 -9.55
C LEU A 227 11.40 17.33 -9.71
N PHE A 228 10.71 18.15 -8.92
CA PHE A 228 10.64 19.61 -9.17
C PHE A 228 11.73 20.44 -8.47
N SER A 229 12.31 19.99 -7.35
CA SER A 229 13.28 20.76 -6.54
C SER A 229 14.70 20.75 -7.09
N LYS A 230 14.90 20.31 -8.34
CA LYS A 230 16.22 20.13 -8.96
C LYS A 230 16.54 21.37 -9.79
N GLU A 231 17.32 22.29 -9.23
CA GLU A 231 17.90 23.40 -10.00
C GLU A 231 18.75 22.81 -11.13
N TYR A 232 18.24 22.89 -12.37
CA TYR A 232 18.83 22.22 -13.52
C TYR A 232 20.31 22.57 -13.68
N GLU A 233 20.71 23.79 -13.30
CA GLU A 233 22.05 24.35 -13.52
C GLU A 233 23.20 23.46 -13.04
N ASP A 234 23.05 22.74 -11.92
CA ASP A 234 24.12 21.92 -11.31
C ASP A 234 24.09 20.43 -11.69
N ILE A 235 23.16 20.03 -12.56
CA ILE A 235 22.91 18.62 -12.90
C ILE A 235 23.46 18.30 -14.29
N SER A 236 24.07 17.11 -14.46
CA SER A 236 24.60 16.67 -15.75
C SER A 236 23.51 16.56 -16.81
N ASP A 237 23.87 16.70 -18.09
CA ASP A 237 22.91 16.70 -19.19
C ASP A 237 22.06 15.42 -19.23
N ASP A 238 22.66 14.26 -18.95
CA ASP A 238 21.96 12.97 -18.89
C ASP A 238 20.83 12.99 -17.83
N PHE A 239 21.11 13.51 -16.63
CA PHE A 239 20.09 13.63 -15.58
C PHE A 239 19.04 14.68 -15.94
N ARG A 240 19.40 15.76 -16.63
CA ARG A 240 18.41 16.74 -17.13
C ARG A 240 17.46 16.11 -18.13
N GLN A 241 17.97 15.33 -19.08
CA GLN A 241 17.16 14.61 -20.07
C GLN A 241 16.25 13.57 -19.38
N PHE A 242 16.78 12.87 -18.38
CA PHE A 242 16.01 11.95 -17.54
C PHE A 242 14.82 12.64 -16.87
N TYR A 243 15.05 13.73 -16.13
CA TYR A 243 13.96 14.47 -15.48
C TYR A 243 12.98 15.08 -16.50
N LYS A 244 13.49 15.59 -17.63
CA LYS A 244 12.65 16.11 -18.72
C LYS A 244 11.71 15.05 -19.25
N LYS A 245 12.19 13.84 -19.49
CA LYS A 245 11.36 12.71 -19.91
C LYS A 245 10.27 12.41 -18.86
N ILE A 246 10.64 12.25 -17.60
CA ILE A 246 9.68 11.93 -16.53
C ILE A 246 8.64 13.04 -16.32
N GLY A 247 9.06 14.31 -16.38
CA GLY A 247 8.16 15.46 -16.30
C GLY A 247 7.14 15.50 -17.44
N LYS A 248 7.57 15.23 -18.67
CA LYS A 248 6.67 15.11 -19.83
C LYS A 248 5.69 13.94 -19.69
N ASP A 249 6.22 12.76 -19.34
CA ASP A 249 5.42 11.55 -19.13
C ASP A 249 4.37 11.75 -18.01
N LEU A 250 4.74 12.45 -16.91
CA LEU A 250 3.83 12.80 -15.82
C LEU A 250 2.73 13.76 -16.29
N ALA A 251 3.08 14.82 -17.03
CA ALA A 251 2.09 15.76 -17.55
C ALA A 251 1.05 15.06 -18.42
N GLN A 252 1.51 14.20 -19.34
CA GLN A 252 0.65 13.40 -20.20
C GLN A 252 -0.27 12.48 -19.39
N ALA A 253 0.28 11.72 -18.44
CA ALA A 253 -0.49 10.80 -17.61
C ALA A 253 -1.53 11.53 -16.73
N CYS A 254 -1.21 12.73 -16.23
CA CYS A 254 -2.15 13.58 -15.50
C CYS A 254 -3.29 14.09 -16.40
N VAL A 255 -2.98 14.57 -17.60
CA VAL A 255 -3.99 15.01 -18.59
C VAL A 255 -4.92 13.86 -18.96
N ASP A 256 -4.37 12.67 -19.20
CA ASP A 256 -5.17 11.49 -19.54
C ASP A 256 -6.06 11.03 -18.38
N LYS A 257 -5.55 11.10 -17.13
CA LYS A 257 -6.34 10.80 -15.93
C LYS A 257 -7.55 11.73 -15.84
N LEU A 258 -7.33 13.04 -16.00
CA LEU A 258 -8.41 14.03 -15.97
C LEU A 258 -9.43 13.74 -17.07
N ARG A 259 -8.98 13.59 -18.32
CA ARG A 259 -9.88 13.29 -19.46
C ARG A 259 -10.77 12.08 -19.22
N ARG A 260 -10.21 10.98 -18.71
CA ARG A 260 -10.99 9.77 -18.40
C ARG A 260 -12.05 10.07 -17.36
N THR A 261 -11.74 10.82 -16.31
CA THR A 261 -12.71 11.18 -15.26
C THR A 261 -13.78 12.14 -15.78
N TYR A 262 -13.43 13.15 -16.57
CA TYR A 262 -14.37 14.19 -17.02
C TYR A 262 -15.25 13.78 -18.21
N LEU A 263 -14.73 13.01 -19.17
CA LEU A 263 -15.52 12.56 -20.32
C LEU A 263 -16.55 11.47 -19.93
N LEU A 264 -16.44 10.91 -18.73
CA LEU A 264 -17.35 9.88 -18.20
C LEU A 264 -18.38 10.43 -17.19
N THR A 265 -18.17 11.64 -16.66
CA THR A 265 -18.99 12.16 -15.55
C THR A 265 -19.75 13.41 -15.98
N THR A 266 -21.00 13.23 -16.40
CA THR A 266 -21.88 14.34 -16.81
C THR A 266 -22.37 15.18 -15.61
N ASP A 267 -22.24 14.66 -14.38
CA ASP A 267 -22.70 15.29 -13.13
C ASP A 267 -21.60 15.26 -12.06
N ALA A 268 -20.44 15.88 -12.33
CA ALA A 268 -19.33 15.90 -11.37
C ALA A 268 -19.71 16.67 -10.09
N LEU A 269 -19.44 16.07 -8.93
CA LEU A 269 -19.77 16.66 -7.63
C LEU A 269 -18.76 17.77 -7.23
N PRO A 270 -19.15 18.77 -6.41
CA PRO A 270 -18.23 19.83 -5.93
C PRO A 270 -16.94 19.33 -5.27
N ALA A 271 -16.98 18.19 -4.61
CA ALA A 271 -15.81 17.57 -3.98
C ALA A 271 -14.83 17.00 -5.02
N GLU A 272 -15.32 16.58 -6.19
CA GLU A 272 -14.50 16.05 -7.28
C GLU A 272 -13.72 17.18 -7.93
N VAL A 273 -14.36 18.34 -8.18
CA VAL A 273 -13.71 19.55 -8.72
C VAL A 273 -12.51 19.99 -7.89
N ARG A 274 -12.62 19.99 -6.55
CA ARG A 274 -11.49 20.30 -5.64
C ARG A 274 -10.41 19.22 -5.60
N ALA A 275 -10.72 17.98 -5.99
CA ALA A 275 -9.71 16.95 -6.15
C ALA A 275 -8.88 17.17 -7.43
N MET A 276 -9.37 17.99 -8.37
CA MET A 276 -8.75 18.23 -9.66
C MET A 276 -7.77 19.42 -9.65
N GLU A 277 -7.86 20.33 -8.69
CA GLU A 277 -6.94 21.48 -8.54
C GLU A 277 -5.48 21.04 -8.38
N THR A 278 -5.21 20.04 -7.52
CA THR A 278 -3.83 19.61 -7.23
C THR A 278 -3.15 19.00 -8.45
N ILE A 279 -3.87 18.17 -9.21
CA ILE A 279 -3.36 17.57 -10.44
C ILE A 279 -3.21 18.59 -11.57
N ALA A 280 -4.09 19.60 -11.66
CA ALA A 280 -3.95 20.70 -12.61
C ALA A 280 -2.69 21.55 -12.33
N LEU A 281 -2.41 21.85 -11.05
CA LEU A 281 -1.17 22.55 -10.65
C LEU A 281 0.08 21.80 -11.09
N VAL A 282 0.08 20.47 -10.98
CA VAL A 282 1.19 19.63 -11.45
C VAL A 282 1.36 19.69 -12.97
N ILE A 283 0.25 19.65 -13.73
CA ILE A 283 0.30 19.77 -15.20
C ILE A 283 0.90 21.12 -15.60
N MET A 284 0.42 22.21 -15.02
CA MET A 284 0.92 23.56 -15.31
C MET A 284 2.42 23.68 -15.02
N HIS A 285 2.86 23.18 -13.87
CA HIS A 285 4.27 23.19 -13.53
C HIS A 285 5.10 22.35 -14.51
N CYS A 286 4.61 21.18 -14.91
CA CYS A 286 5.34 20.33 -15.84
C CYS A 286 5.47 20.97 -17.23
N ILE A 287 4.40 21.60 -17.72
CA ILE A 287 4.41 22.37 -18.97
C ILE A 287 5.47 23.47 -18.91
N GLU A 288 5.47 24.27 -17.85
CA GLU A 288 6.40 25.40 -17.69
C GLU A 288 7.87 24.97 -17.64
N VAL A 289 8.16 23.84 -16.99
CA VAL A 289 9.54 23.42 -16.72
C VAL A 289 10.11 22.46 -17.77
N TYR A 290 9.29 21.59 -18.35
CA TYR A 290 9.79 20.45 -19.14
C TYR A 290 9.45 20.50 -20.64
N PHE A 291 8.57 21.39 -21.07
CA PHE A 291 8.18 21.52 -22.47
C PHE A 291 8.80 22.77 -23.09
N ASP A 292 9.13 22.69 -24.39
CA ASP A 292 9.65 23.82 -25.16
C ASP A 292 8.58 24.31 -26.15
N GLU A 293 8.05 25.51 -25.96
CA GLU A 293 7.05 26.10 -26.86
C GLU A 293 7.52 26.25 -28.30
N ASN A 294 8.84 26.23 -28.55
CA ASN A 294 9.39 26.30 -29.90
C ASN A 294 9.43 24.93 -30.60
N ASP A 295 9.32 23.85 -29.84
CA ASP A 295 9.18 22.51 -30.39
C ASP A 295 7.71 22.25 -30.75
N THR A 296 7.46 21.76 -31.96
CA THR A 296 6.10 21.63 -32.49
C THR A 296 5.27 20.58 -31.76
N GLU A 297 5.88 19.46 -31.35
CA GLU A 297 5.18 18.40 -30.62
C GLU A 297 4.83 18.88 -29.21
N ASP A 298 5.77 19.57 -28.56
CA ASP A 298 5.55 20.19 -27.26
C ASP A 298 4.46 21.27 -27.32
N ALA A 299 4.49 22.17 -28.31
CA ALA A 299 3.48 23.22 -28.48
C ALA A 299 2.06 22.64 -28.66
N GLU A 300 1.91 21.56 -29.44
CA GLU A 300 0.64 20.86 -29.60
C GLU A 300 0.13 20.28 -28.28
N PHE A 301 1.01 19.63 -27.51
CA PHE A 301 0.66 19.10 -26.19
C PHE A 301 0.29 20.22 -25.20
N ILE A 302 1.05 21.32 -25.16
CA ILE A 302 0.78 22.48 -24.29
C ILE A 302 -0.62 23.04 -24.57
N GLN A 303 -0.95 23.25 -25.84
CA GLN A 303 -2.27 23.75 -26.25
C GLN A 303 -3.37 22.78 -25.78
N GLN A 304 -3.15 21.48 -25.99
CA GLN A 304 -4.08 20.44 -25.63
C GLN A 304 -4.31 20.36 -24.11
N ALA A 305 -3.26 20.40 -23.32
CA ALA A 305 -3.31 20.33 -21.86
C ALA A 305 -3.96 21.59 -21.26
N THR A 306 -3.62 22.77 -21.77
CA THR A 306 -4.22 24.05 -21.36
C THR A 306 -5.73 24.05 -21.62
N ALA A 307 -6.17 23.53 -22.77
CA ALA A 307 -7.60 23.41 -23.07
C ALA A 307 -8.34 22.49 -22.09
N VAL A 308 -7.72 21.40 -21.64
CA VAL A 308 -8.28 20.53 -20.60
C VAL A 308 -8.43 21.31 -19.30
N ILE A 309 -7.38 21.99 -18.83
CA ILE A 309 -7.39 22.77 -17.58
C ILE A 309 -8.45 23.87 -17.61
N SER A 310 -8.53 24.65 -18.70
CA SER A 310 -9.54 25.71 -18.82
C SER A 310 -10.98 25.18 -18.79
N ALA A 311 -11.22 23.98 -19.34
CA ALA A 311 -12.54 23.34 -19.21
C ALA A 311 -12.87 23.01 -17.75
N LEU A 312 -11.87 22.68 -16.93
CA LEU A 312 -12.06 22.39 -15.50
C LEU A 312 -12.37 23.65 -14.70
N GLU A 313 -11.68 24.74 -15.02
CA GLU A 313 -11.91 26.03 -14.41
C GLU A 313 -13.35 26.51 -14.67
N GLN A 314 -13.86 26.32 -15.90
CA GLN A 314 -15.25 26.63 -16.24
C GLN A 314 -16.23 25.80 -15.40
N LEU A 315 -16.01 24.49 -15.29
CA LEU A 315 -16.79 23.60 -14.43
C LEU A 315 -16.77 24.05 -12.96
N SER A 316 -15.64 24.53 -12.45
CA SER A 316 -15.53 25.04 -11.08
C SER A 316 -16.31 26.34 -10.85
N VAL A 317 -16.41 27.21 -11.85
CA VAL A 317 -17.11 28.50 -11.76
C VAL A 317 -18.63 28.31 -11.83
N ASP A 318 -19.11 27.28 -12.53
CA ASP A 318 -20.54 26.98 -12.68
C ASP A 318 -21.18 26.36 -11.42
N LEU A 319 -20.40 26.05 -10.38
CA LEU A 319 -20.92 25.53 -9.12
C LEU A 319 -21.38 26.64 -8.16
N PRO A 320 -22.61 26.57 -7.61
CA PRO A 320 -23.09 27.53 -6.61
C PRO A 320 -22.19 27.56 -5.36
N GLU A 321 -21.75 28.76 -4.95
CA GLU A 321 -20.89 28.97 -3.76
C GLU A 321 -21.44 28.31 -2.47
N GLU A 322 -22.76 28.18 -2.35
CA GLU A 322 -23.44 27.54 -1.21
C GLU A 322 -23.15 26.02 -1.07
N LEU A 323 -22.84 25.33 -2.18
CA LEU A 323 -22.46 23.91 -2.17
C LEU A 323 -20.94 23.71 -1.95
N VAL A 324 -20.15 24.76 -2.09
CA VAL A 324 -18.69 24.76 -1.91
C VAL A 324 -18.31 24.83 -0.41
N SER A 325 -19.19 25.37 0.44
CA SER A 325 -18.94 25.65 1.87
C SER A 325 -19.25 24.50 2.86
N GLY A 326 -19.72 23.34 2.39
CA GLY A 326 -20.10 22.24 3.28
C GLY A 326 -18.98 21.23 3.57
N SER A 327 -18.08 21.50 4.54
CA SER A 327 -17.37 20.48 5.38
C SER A 327 -16.09 20.93 6.09
N ASP A 328 -15.90 22.22 6.39
CA ASP A 328 -14.76 22.69 7.21
C ASP A 328 -15.01 22.69 8.74
N PHE A 329 -16.03 21.94 9.21
CA PHE A 329 -16.20 21.69 10.65
C PHE A 329 -15.71 20.28 10.99
N PRO A 330 -14.78 20.11 11.96
CA PRO A 330 -14.51 18.79 12.51
C PRO A 330 -15.83 18.26 13.09
N SER A 331 -16.27 17.10 12.59
CA SER A 331 -17.29 16.31 13.29
C SER A 331 -16.65 15.88 14.60
N ASP A 332 -16.84 16.68 15.65
CA ASP A 332 -16.50 16.32 17.01
C ASP A 332 -17.04 14.93 17.30
N GLY A 333 -16.15 14.13 17.88
CA GLY A 333 -16.39 12.75 18.23
C GLY A 333 -17.71 12.60 18.98
N TRP A 334 -18.48 11.61 18.58
CA TRP A 334 -19.59 11.14 19.37
C TRP A 334 -19.03 10.64 20.71
N ASP A 335 -19.09 11.52 21.72
CA ASP A 335 -19.08 11.13 23.12
C ASP A 335 -20.37 10.36 23.40
N ASP A 336 -20.33 9.07 23.05
CA ASP A 336 -21.36 8.12 23.42
C ASP A 336 -21.16 7.73 24.89
N ASN A 337 -21.52 8.67 25.78
CA ASN A 337 -21.68 8.43 27.20
C ASN A 337 -22.90 9.20 27.72
N SER A 338 -24.05 8.97 27.10
CA SER A 338 -25.35 9.29 27.68
C SER A 338 -25.90 8.07 28.43
N MET A 339 -25.33 7.82 29.61
CA MET A 339 -25.93 6.93 30.61
C MET A 339 -27.04 7.70 31.34
N MET A 340 -28.24 7.68 30.79
CA MET A 340 -29.52 7.93 31.47
C MET A 340 -30.31 6.64 31.30
N GLY A 341 -30.69 5.88 32.32
CA GLY A 341 -31.27 6.32 33.58
C GLY A 341 -32.72 5.83 33.61
N SER A 342 -32.92 4.58 33.99
CA SER A 342 -34.14 4.07 34.65
C SER A 342 -34.01 2.58 34.90
N ASP A 343 -33.90 2.21 36.16
CA ASP A 343 -34.92 1.34 36.74
C ASP A 343 -35.03 1.61 38.24
N SER A 344 -36.29 1.66 38.66
CA SER A 344 -36.75 2.10 39.96
C SER A 344 -36.56 1.05 41.06
N GLU A 345 -36.50 1.56 42.30
CA GLU A 345 -36.94 0.94 43.56
C GLU A 345 -36.15 -0.28 44.11
N VAL A 346 -35.55 -0.12 45.29
CA VAL A 346 -36.09 -0.55 46.60
C VAL A 346 -35.00 -0.41 47.68
N GLY A 347 -35.35 0.22 48.81
CA GLY A 347 -34.79 -0.15 50.12
C GLY A 347 -33.82 0.84 50.77
N LEU A 348 -34.35 1.88 51.40
CA LEU A 348 -33.65 2.66 52.43
C LEU A 348 -33.30 1.76 53.62
N THR A 349 -32.01 1.63 53.89
CA THR A 349 -31.45 1.14 55.14
C THR A 349 -31.68 2.18 56.24
N GLY A 350 -32.36 1.77 57.31
CA GLY A 350 -32.21 2.37 58.63
C GLY A 350 -31.82 1.26 59.61
N SER A 351 -30.56 1.27 60.06
CA SER A 351 -30.14 0.63 61.32
C SER A 351 -30.32 1.66 62.44
N PRO A 352 -30.67 1.26 63.68
CA PRO A 352 -29.90 0.32 64.49
C PRO A 352 -30.60 -1.01 64.80
#